data_AF-A0A093Z2P5-F1
#
_entry.id   AF-A0A093Z2P5-F1
#
_cell.length_a   1.000
_cell.length_b   1.000
_cell.length_c   1.000
_cell.angle_alpha   90.00
_cell.angle_beta   90.00
_cell.angle_gamma   90.00
#
_symmetry.space_group_name_H-M   'P 1'
#
loop_
_entity.id
_entity.type
_entity.pdbx_description
1 polymer ?
#
loop_
_entity_poly.entity_id
_entity_poly.type
_entity_poly.pdbx_seq_one_letter_code
_entity_poly.pdbx_strand_id
1 'polypeptide(L)'
;MSFNISDSIPILPPSVAVYLLLISLPVLVISETTSSLAGHAVFKIICSTAFASGPLLLKEWSPYDTLIIYGLVLSFIGDICLIPSGSEYYDSSSKSVESSKAARKGATSSEASKEVEISTSFKLGILAFAGAHIAYILAFLRNSDEVSQATLIITFVASMAAGKWLGAIYPGPTSTKWSNVLNLSIAGEMRPLVSVYATIISSMLAVAAATAAPISSSWPRQRLLGAIMFVLSDLFVAADAFGDSDTTRGVKKATIRRNSVIKISVGWGLYFWAQMILAGTLYV
;
A
#
# COMPACT_ATOMS: atom_id res chain seq x y z
N MET A 1 37.57 12.90 -9.65
CA MET A 1 36.11 12.75 -9.55
C MET A 1 35.74 12.74 -8.08
N SER A 2 35.26 13.86 -7.57
CA SER A 2 34.68 13.95 -6.22
C SER A 2 33.29 13.33 -6.27
N PHE A 3 33.12 12.14 -5.70
CA PHE A 3 31.79 11.57 -5.44
C PHE A 3 31.10 12.45 -4.41
N ASN A 4 30.13 13.26 -4.84
CA ASN A 4 29.33 14.06 -3.92
C ASN A 4 28.20 13.16 -3.40
N ILE A 5 28.28 12.76 -2.14
CA ILE A 5 27.31 11.84 -1.51
C ILE A 5 25.88 12.41 -1.56
N SER A 6 25.75 13.74 -1.64
CA SER A 6 24.48 14.45 -1.78
C SER A 6 23.71 14.10 -3.07
N ASP A 7 24.38 13.67 -4.14
CA ASP A 7 23.71 13.25 -5.40
C ASP A 7 23.12 11.83 -5.31
N SER A 8 23.30 11.15 -4.17
CA SER A 8 22.96 9.74 -3.97
C SER A 8 21.81 9.51 -2.98
N ILE A 9 21.24 10.57 -2.39
CA ILE A 9 20.22 10.47 -1.33
C ILE A 9 18.95 11.17 -1.80
N PRO A 10 17.74 10.58 -1.58
CA PRO A 10 16.49 11.29 -1.82
C PRO A 10 16.44 12.60 -1.06
N ILE A 11 15.91 13.63 -1.71
CA ILE A 11 15.44 14.80 -0.96
C ILE A 11 14.24 14.33 -0.15
N LEU A 12 14.30 14.52 1.16
CA LEU A 12 13.22 14.21 2.07
C LEU A 12 12.54 15.50 2.55
N PRO A 13 11.28 15.42 3.00
CA PRO A 13 10.62 16.51 3.70
C PRO A 13 11.43 16.99 4.92
N PRO A 14 11.10 18.16 5.51
CA PRO A 14 11.80 18.70 6.66
C PRO A 14 12.05 17.66 7.76
N SER A 15 13.19 17.77 8.44
CA SER A 15 13.66 16.78 9.41
C SER A 15 12.63 16.43 10.49
N VAL A 16 11.78 17.40 10.88
CA VAL A 16 10.66 17.19 11.81
C VAL A 16 9.71 16.09 11.32
N ALA A 17 9.33 16.10 10.05
CA ALA A 17 8.47 15.07 9.46
C ALA A 17 9.16 13.70 9.45
N VAL A 18 10.45 13.67 9.12
CA VAL A 18 11.25 12.44 9.11
C VAL A 18 11.35 11.84 10.53
N TYR A 19 11.65 12.66 11.53
CA TYR A 19 11.71 12.20 12.93
C TYR A 19 10.34 11.77 13.45
N LEU A 20 9.28 12.48 13.06
CA LEU A 20 7.91 12.09 13.43
C LEU A 20 7.63 10.68 12.92
N LEU A 21 7.89 10.39 11.64
CA LEU A 21 7.66 9.06 11.08
C LEU A 21 8.57 8.00 11.70
N LEU A 22 9.86 8.30 11.90
CA LEU A 22 10.82 7.37 12.51
C LEU A 22 10.39 6.92 13.91
N ILE A 23 9.70 7.79 14.66
CA ILE A 23 9.20 7.47 15.99
C ILE A 23 7.82 6.83 15.91
N SER A 24 6.89 7.39 15.14
CA SER A 24 5.49 6.95 15.13
C SER A 24 5.31 5.59 14.45
N LEU A 25 6.11 5.27 13.41
CA LEU A 25 5.98 4.03 12.66
C LEU A 25 6.30 2.79 13.51
N PRO A 26 7.43 2.71 14.25
CA PRO A 26 7.66 1.60 15.18
C PRO A 26 6.55 1.45 16.21
N VAL A 27 6.01 2.57 16.72
CA VAL A 27 4.94 2.53 17.72
C VAL A 27 3.62 2.07 17.11
N LEU A 28 3.31 2.43 15.86
CA LEU A 28 2.19 1.89 15.08
C LEU A 28 2.31 0.37 14.96
N VAL A 29 3.48 -0.13 14.54
CA VAL A 29 3.75 -1.56 14.42
C VAL A 29 3.56 -2.26 15.78
N ILE A 30 4.11 -1.71 16.86
CA ILE A 30 3.93 -2.26 18.20
C ILE A 30 2.44 -2.30 18.56
N SER A 31 1.71 -1.21 18.31
CA SER A 31 0.28 -1.12 18.59
C SER A 31 -0.52 -2.22 17.88
N GLU A 32 -0.26 -2.47 16.60
CA GLU A 32 -0.91 -3.56 15.87
C GLU A 32 -0.56 -4.93 16.44
N THR A 33 0.71 -5.15 16.82
CA THR A 33 1.14 -6.43 17.40
C THR A 33 0.60 -6.69 18.82
N THR A 34 0.10 -5.65 19.47
CA THR A 34 -0.61 -5.70 20.76
C THR A 34 -2.12 -5.69 20.61
N SER A 35 -2.64 -5.62 19.38
CA SER A 35 -4.07 -5.55 19.07
C SER A 35 -4.78 -4.36 19.75
N SER A 36 -4.12 -3.19 19.75
CA SER A 36 -4.71 -1.94 20.24
C SER A 36 -5.31 -1.15 19.07
N LEU A 37 -6.64 -1.13 18.99
CA LEU A 37 -7.38 -0.35 17.98
C LEU A 37 -7.09 1.15 18.10
N ALA A 38 -7.13 1.68 19.32
CA ALA A 38 -6.88 3.08 19.58
C ALA A 38 -5.47 3.49 19.17
N GLY A 39 -4.46 2.66 19.48
CA GLY A 39 -3.09 2.95 19.07
C GLY A 39 -2.90 2.81 17.55
N HIS A 40 -3.55 1.83 16.90
CA HIS A 40 -3.53 1.72 15.44
C HIS A 40 -4.10 3.00 14.80
N ALA A 41 -5.28 3.44 15.24
CA ALA A 41 -5.91 4.65 14.73
C ALA A 41 -5.04 5.90 14.95
N VAL A 42 -4.56 6.12 16.18
CA VAL A 42 -3.78 7.32 16.53
C VAL A 42 -2.44 7.34 15.79
N PHE A 43 -1.66 6.27 15.86
CA PHE A 43 -0.32 6.28 15.26
C PHE A 43 -0.35 6.25 13.74
N LYS A 44 -1.40 5.69 13.13
CA LYS A 44 -1.60 5.77 11.68
C LYS A 44 -1.82 7.21 11.24
N ILE A 45 -2.73 7.93 11.91
CA ILE A 45 -2.97 9.37 11.64
C ILE A 45 -1.68 10.18 11.84
N ILE A 46 -0.90 9.90 12.88
CA ILE A 46 0.38 10.59 13.13
C ILE A 46 1.38 10.31 11.99
N CYS A 47 1.55 9.05 11.59
CA CYS A 47 2.41 8.68 10.47
C CYS A 47 1.97 9.38 9.18
N SER A 48 0.65 9.44 8.90
CA SER A 48 0.13 10.08 7.70
C SER A 48 0.30 11.61 7.74
N THR A 49 0.19 12.21 8.92
CA THR A 49 0.45 13.65 9.11
C THR A 49 1.91 14.00 8.78
N ALA A 50 2.86 13.09 9.01
CA ALA A 50 4.27 13.30 8.72
C ALA A 50 4.52 13.60 7.23
N PHE A 51 3.92 12.84 6.32
CA PHE A 51 4.10 13.09 4.88
C PHE A 51 3.19 14.21 4.33
N ALA A 52 2.04 14.48 4.96
CA ALA A 52 1.05 15.42 4.41
C ALA A 52 1.25 16.87 4.86
N SER A 53 1.69 17.09 6.11
CA SER A 53 1.70 18.43 6.73
C SER A 53 2.70 19.40 6.11
N GLY A 54 3.94 18.98 5.87
CA GLY A 54 4.97 19.83 5.26
C GLY A 54 4.56 20.37 3.89
N PRO A 55 4.16 19.50 2.95
CA PRO A 55 3.67 19.90 1.62
C PRO A 55 2.51 20.91 1.66
N LEU A 56 1.55 20.73 2.58
CA LEU A 56 0.41 21.64 2.74
C LEU A 56 0.81 23.05 3.22
N LEU A 57 1.99 23.18 3.84
CA LEU A 57 2.50 24.45 4.38
C LEU A 57 3.44 25.18 3.39
N LEU A 58 3.64 24.65 2.18
CA LEU A 58 4.37 25.35 1.13
C LEU A 58 3.63 26.64 0.74
N LYS A 59 4.38 27.73 0.57
CA LYS A 59 3.83 29.07 0.30
C LYS A 59 3.18 29.21 -1.07
N GLU A 60 3.71 28.48 -2.04
CA GLU A 60 3.24 28.47 -3.43
C GLU A 60 3.22 27.03 -3.92
N TRP A 61 2.19 26.67 -4.68
CA TRP A 61 2.07 25.36 -5.29
C TRP A 61 2.13 25.50 -6.80
N SER A 62 3.12 24.89 -7.43
CA SER A 62 3.10 24.68 -8.88
C SER A 62 1.99 23.68 -9.27
N PRO A 63 1.65 23.56 -10.56
CA PRO A 63 0.72 22.53 -11.03
C PRO A 63 1.18 21.11 -10.70
N TYR A 64 2.50 20.86 -10.65
CA TYR A 64 3.07 19.60 -10.19
C TYR A 64 2.82 19.38 -8.70
N ASP A 65 3.15 20.40 -7.88
CA ASP A 65 3.03 20.32 -6.42
C ASP A 65 1.59 20.06 -6.01
N THR A 66 0.66 20.75 -6.68
CA THR A 66 -0.78 20.59 -6.47
C THR A 66 -1.22 19.13 -6.62
N LEU A 67 -0.76 18.44 -7.66
CA LEU A 67 -1.13 17.05 -7.92
C LEU A 67 -0.48 16.08 -6.92
N ILE A 68 0.79 16.29 -6.56
CA ILE A 68 1.44 15.49 -5.50
C ILE A 68 0.74 15.71 -4.15
N ILE A 69 0.45 16.97 -3.78
CA ILE A 69 -0.25 17.30 -2.53
C ILE A 69 -1.64 16.66 -2.51
N TYR A 70 -2.40 16.71 -3.61
CA TYR A 70 -3.68 16.00 -3.68
C TYR A 70 -3.53 14.50 -3.49
N GLY A 71 -2.49 13.89 -4.06
CA GLY A 71 -2.21 12.47 -3.84
C GLY A 71 -1.89 12.14 -2.37
N LEU A 72 -1.09 12.99 -1.72
CA LEU A 72 -0.76 12.83 -0.30
C LEU A 72 -2.01 13.00 0.58
N VAL A 73 -2.85 14.00 0.31
CA VAL A 73 -4.10 14.22 1.04
C VAL A 73 -5.09 13.08 0.82
N LEU A 74 -5.23 12.58 -0.40
CA LEU A 74 -6.07 11.41 -0.69
C LEU A 74 -5.56 10.15 0.02
N SER A 75 -4.24 9.97 0.11
CA SER A 75 -3.63 8.88 0.88
C SER A 75 -3.92 9.01 2.38
N PHE A 76 -3.84 10.23 2.92
CA PHE A 76 -4.21 10.51 4.31
C PHE A 76 -5.70 10.20 4.58
N ILE A 77 -6.59 10.59 3.67
CA ILE A 77 -8.02 10.26 3.76
C ILE A 77 -8.21 8.75 3.69
N GLY A 78 -7.51 8.07 2.76
CA GLY A 78 -7.53 6.62 2.63
C GLY A 78 -7.09 5.92 3.91
N ASP A 79 -6.05 6.43 4.57
CA ASP A 79 -5.57 5.91 5.85
C ASP A 79 -6.63 5.97 6.94
N ILE A 80 -7.38 7.07 7.02
CA ILE A 80 -8.50 7.25 7.95
C ILE A 80 -9.65 6.29 7.61
N CYS A 81 -10.02 6.18 6.33
CA CYS A 81 -11.11 5.32 5.88
C CYS A 81 -10.81 3.83 6.08
N LEU A 82 -9.53 3.44 6.07
CA LEU A 82 -9.09 2.07 6.36
C LEU A 82 -8.96 1.76 7.86
N ILE A 83 -9.24 2.69 8.77
CA ILE A 83 -9.27 2.37 10.20
C ILE A 83 -10.51 1.48 10.46
N PRO A 84 -10.33 0.23 10.92
CA PRO A 84 -11.45 -0.68 11.12
C PRO A 84 -12.36 -0.20 12.24
N SER A 85 -13.66 -0.49 12.13
CA SER A 85 -14.61 -0.23 13.21
C SER A 85 -14.33 -1.13 14.42
N GLY A 86 -14.71 -0.70 15.63
CA GLY A 86 -14.46 -1.48 16.86
C GLY A 86 -15.05 -2.90 16.82
N SER A 87 -16.24 -3.06 16.24
CA SER A 87 -16.86 -4.36 15.99
C SER A 87 -16.03 -5.21 15.03
N GLU A 88 -15.51 -4.64 13.94
CA GLU A 88 -14.72 -5.36 12.93
C GLU A 88 -13.33 -5.77 13.42
N TYR A 89 -12.72 -4.92 14.24
CA TYR A 89 -11.40 -5.16 14.83
C TYR A 89 -11.40 -6.28 15.89
N TYR A 90 -12.45 -6.35 16.72
CA TYR A 90 -12.55 -7.40 17.74
C TYR A 90 -13.34 -8.63 17.27
N ASP A 91 -14.27 -8.52 16.31
CA ASP A 91 -14.98 -9.69 15.77
C ASP A 91 -14.15 -10.55 14.83
N SER A 92 -13.15 -9.99 14.15
CA SER A 92 -12.14 -10.79 13.44
C SER A 92 -11.34 -11.66 14.42
N SER A 93 -11.08 -11.16 15.64
CA SER A 93 -10.51 -11.95 16.74
C SER A 93 -11.51 -12.95 17.35
N SER A 94 -12.80 -12.61 17.48
CA SER A 94 -13.82 -13.46 18.10
C SER A 94 -14.30 -14.60 17.18
N LYS A 95 -14.52 -14.32 15.88
CA LYS A 95 -14.86 -15.33 14.85
C LYS A 95 -13.77 -16.38 14.69
N SER A 96 -12.49 -16.01 14.88
CA SER A 96 -11.38 -16.97 14.92
C SER A 96 -11.48 -17.98 16.07
N VAL A 97 -12.09 -17.58 17.20
CA VAL A 97 -12.27 -18.41 18.40
C VAL A 97 -13.59 -19.19 18.35
N GLU A 98 -14.66 -18.60 17.83
CA GLU A 98 -15.99 -19.24 17.82
C GLU A 98 -16.14 -20.27 16.70
N SER A 99 -15.53 -20.03 15.53
CA SER A 99 -15.38 -21.03 14.46
C SER A 99 -14.62 -22.28 14.94
N SER A 100 -13.63 -22.09 15.84
CA SER A 100 -12.87 -23.20 16.43
C SER A 100 -13.64 -24.03 17.48
N LYS A 101 -14.70 -23.49 18.07
CA LYS A 101 -15.60 -24.22 18.98
C LYS A 101 -16.78 -24.86 18.25
N ALA A 102 -17.34 -24.19 17.23
CA ALA A 102 -18.45 -24.71 16.43
C ALA A 102 -18.04 -25.92 15.56
N ALA A 103 -16.80 -25.94 15.02
CA ALA A 103 -16.29 -27.08 14.24
C ALA A 103 -16.09 -28.38 15.05
N ARG A 104 -16.29 -28.35 16.38
CA ARG A 104 -16.23 -29.53 17.26
C ARG A 104 -17.60 -30.14 17.57
N LYS A 105 -18.70 -29.49 17.19
CA LYS A 105 -20.07 -29.95 17.45
C LYS A 105 -20.96 -29.70 16.23
N GLY A 106 -21.17 -30.74 15.42
CA GLY A 106 -22.31 -30.80 14.50
C GLY A 106 -21.91 -30.84 13.03
N ALA A 107 -21.61 -32.04 12.54
CA ALA A 107 -21.85 -32.37 11.14
C ALA A 107 -23.34 -32.62 10.99
N THR A 108 -24.09 -31.63 10.49
CA THR A 108 -25.27 -31.76 9.61
C THR A 108 -25.98 -30.40 9.48
N SER A 109 -26.55 -30.19 8.29
CA SER A 109 -27.44 -29.11 7.86
C SER A 109 -26.81 -27.86 7.19
N SER A 110 -27.28 -27.70 5.96
CA SER A 110 -27.16 -26.62 5.00
C SER A 110 -27.33 -25.24 5.60
N GLU A 111 -26.44 -24.29 5.29
CA GLU A 111 -26.81 -22.86 5.29
C GLU A 111 -25.82 -22.01 4.49
N ALA A 112 -26.40 -21.01 3.82
CA ALA A 112 -25.83 -20.20 2.77
C ALA A 112 -24.46 -19.58 3.07
N SER A 113 -23.64 -19.50 2.03
CA SER A 113 -22.48 -18.63 1.93
C SER A 113 -22.88 -17.19 2.31
N LYS A 114 -22.60 -16.80 3.56
CA LYS A 114 -22.64 -15.40 3.96
C LYS A 114 -21.54 -14.68 3.22
N GLU A 115 -21.90 -13.97 2.16
CA GLU A 115 -21.10 -12.90 1.58
C GLU A 115 -20.63 -12.01 2.73
N VAL A 116 -19.31 -11.91 2.88
CA VAL A 116 -18.71 -10.94 3.78
C VAL A 116 -18.97 -9.59 3.15
N GLU A 117 -20.04 -8.91 3.56
CA GLU A 117 -20.30 -7.52 3.15
C GLU A 117 -19.09 -6.67 3.56
N ILE A 118 -18.29 -6.30 2.57
CA ILE A 118 -17.12 -5.45 2.77
C ILE A 118 -17.61 -4.05 3.10
N SER A 119 -17.13 -3.53 4.23
CA SER A 119 -17.47 -2.20 4.75
C SER A 119 -17.30 -1.10 3.68
N THR A 120 -18.27 -0.19 3.62
CA THR A 120 -18.24 0.95 2.69
C THR A 120 -17.03 1.85 2.94
N SER A 121 -16.59 1.97 4.19
CA SER A 121 -15.37 2.70 4.58
C SER A 121 -14.12 2.11 3.93
N PHE A 122 -14.01 0.78 3.90
CA PHE A 122 -12.90 0.07 3.29
C PHE A 122 -12.85 0.30 1.77
N LYS A 123 -14.00 0.22 1.08
CA LYS A 123 -14.11 0.53 -0.36
C LYS A 123 -13.73 1.98 -0.65
N LEU A 124 -14.16 2.92 0.19
CA LEU A 124 -13.81 4.34 0.08
C LEU A 124 -12.31 4.57 0.30
N GLY A 125 -11.69 3.83 1.23
CA GLY A 125 -10.25 3.82 1.45
C GLY A 125 -9.48 3.39 0.20
N ILE A 126 -9.84 2.25 -0.39
CA ILE A 126 -9.23 1.77 -1.65
C ILE A 126 -9.39 2.81 -2.77
N LEU A 127 -10.58 3.42 -2.89
CA LEU A 127 -10.84 4.45 -3.89
C LEU A 127 -9.98 5.70 -3.67
N ALA A 128 -9.80 6.13 -2.42
CA ALA A 128 -8.93 7.25 -2.08
C ALA A 128 -7.47 6.95 -2.45
N PHE A 129 -6.96 5.75 -2.16
CA PHE A 129 -5.62 5.33 -2.60
C PHE A 129 -5.49 5.25 -4.12
N ALA A 130 -6.50 4.74 -4.82
CA ALA A 130 -6.54 4.74 -6.27
C ALA A 130 -6.45 6.17 -6.83
N GLY A 131 -7.22 7.10 -6.25
CA GLY A 131 -7.18 8.52 -6.58
C GLY A 131 -5.81 9.14 -6.32
N ALA A 132 -5.14 8.76 -5.23
CA ALA A 132 -3.80 9.22 -4.92
C ALA A 132 -2.79 8.83 -6.00
N HIS A 133 -2.79 7.56 -6.42
CA HIS A 133 -1.91 7.08 -7.49
C HIS A 133 -2.20 7.72 -8.84
N ILE A 134 -3.48 7.98 -9.15
CA ILE A 134 -3.86 8.76 -10.35
C ILE A 134 -3.28 10.17 -10.28
N ALA A 135 -3.37 10.83 -9.12
CA ALA A 135 -2.79 12.16 -8.94
C ALA A 135 -1.27 12.14 -9.15
N TYR A 136 -0.56 11.14 -8.64
CA TYR A 136 0.87 10.95 -8.87
C TYR A 136 1.23 10.70 -10.34
N ILE A 137 0.46 9.86 -11.05
CA ILE A 137 0.61 9.63 -12.49
C ILE A 137 0.53 10.96 -13.25
N LEU A 138 -0.52 11.74 -12.99
CA LEU A 138 -0.73 13.03 -13.65
C LEU A 138 0.38 14.02 -13.31
N ALA A 139 0.86 14.02 -12.06
CA ALA A 139 1.98 14.86 -11.63
C ALA A 139 3.25 14.52 -12.42
N PHE A 140 3.60 13.24 -12.52
CA PHE A 140 4.80 12.80 -13.23
C PHE A 140 4.72 13.15 -14.73
N LEU A 141 3.58 12.91 -15.37
CA LEU A 141 3.38 13.28 -16.79
C LEU A 141 3.44 14.78 -17.03
N ARG A 142 2.95 15.59 -16.08
CA ARG A 142 2.99 17.06 -16.17
C ARG A 142 4.39 17.64 -16.01
N ASN A 143 5.25 16.98 -15.24
CA ASN A 143 6.58 17.48 -14.88
C ASN A 143 7.69 16.66 -15.54
N SER A 144 7.54 16.44 -16.86
CA SER A 144 8.46 15.68 -17.70
C SER A 144 8.62 16.33 -19.07
N ASP A 145 9.87 16.53 -19.49
CA ASP A 145 10.20 17.08 -20.81
C ASP A 145 10.10 16.02 -21.90
N GLU A 146 10.45 14.77 -21.57
CA GLU A 146 10.40 13.62 -22.47
C GLU A 146 9.79 12.40 -21.78
N VAL A 147 9.03 11.62 -22.55
CA VAL A 147 8.42 10.35 -22.10
C VAL A 147 8.89 9.22 -23.00
N SER A 148 9.64 8.28 -22.43
CA SER A 148 10.08 7.09 -23.16
C SER A 148 8.92 6.11 -23.35
N GLN A 149 8.29 6.13 -24.53
CA GLN A 149 7.17 5.26 -24.89
C GLN A 149 7.52 3.77 -24.73
N ALA A 150 8.73 3.38 -25.14
CA ALA A 150 9.19 2.00 -25.01
C ALA A 150 9.28 1.58 -23.53
N THR A 151 9.87 2.41 -22.68
CA THR A 151 9.98 2.13 -21.23
C THR A 151 8.60 2.06 -20.59
N LEU A 152 7.68 2.96 -20.96
CA LEU A 152 6.31 2.97 -20.46
C LEU A 152 5.61 1.64 -20.76
N ILE A 153 5.60 1.21 -22.03
CA ILE A 153 4.92 -0.01 -22.46
C ILE A 153 5.57 -1.23 -21.83
N ILE A 154 6.91 -1.33 -21.86
CA ILE A 154 7.64 -2.48 -21.32
C ILE A 154 7.40 -2.61 -19.82
N THR A 155 7.54 -1.52 -19.06
CA THR A 155 7.36 -1.55 -17.60
C THR A 155 5.91 -1.84 -17.23
N PHE A 156 4.92 -1.27 -17.92
CA PHE A 156 3.50 -1.56 -17.68
C PHE A 156 3.16 -3.03 -17.96
N VAL A 157 3.58 -3.57 -19.10
CA VAL A 157 3.32 -4.97 -19.46
C VAL A 157 4.04 -5.90 -18.48
N ALA A 158 5.29 -5.60 -18.11
CA ALA A 158 6.05 -6.38 -17.14
C ALA A 158 5.40 -6.36 -15.76
N SER A 159 4.92 -5.20 -15.27
CA SER A 159 4.27 -5.11 -13.96
C SER A 159 2.91 -5.82 -13.95
N MET A 160 2.13 -5.72 -15.02
CA MET A 160 0.86 -6.44 -15.16
C MET A 160 1.08 -7.95 -15.25
N ALA A 161 2.11 -8.40 -15.98
CA ALA A 161 2.48 -9.81 -16.05
C ALA A 161 2.94 -10.33 -14.69
N ALA A 162 3.72 -9.55 -13.94
CA ALA A 162 4.12 -9.88 -12.58
C ALA A 162 2.90 -9.96 -11.64
N GLY A 163 1.98 -8.98 -11.70
CA GLY A 163 0.75 -8.99 -10.90
C GLY A 163 -0.13 -10.20 -11.20
N LYS A 164 -0.23 -10.61 -12.47
CA LYS A 164 -0.92 -11.83 -12.89
C LYS A 164 -0.21 -13.08 -12.37
N TRP A 165 1.12 -13.15 -12.47
CA TRP A 165 1.92 -14.28 -11.97
C TRP A 165 1.82 -14.44 -10.45
N LEU A 166 1.77 -13.32 -9.73
CA LEU A 166 1.59 -13.27 -8.27
C LEU A 166 0.16 -13.60 -7.82
N GLY A 167 -0.81 -13.67 -8.74
CA GLY A 167 -2.21 -13.98 -8.45
C GLY A 167 -3.07 -12.76 -8.08
N ALA A 168 -2.51 -11.54 -8.12
CA ALA A 168 -3.24 -10.30 -7.84
C ALA A 168 -4.21 -9.91 -8.97
N ILE A 169 -3.94 -10.41 -10.19
CA ILE A 169 -4.78 -10.16 -11.38
C ILE A 169 -5.28 -11.51 -11.91
N TYR A 170 -6.57 -11.79 -11.64
CA TYR A 170 -7.37 -12.86 -12.27
C TYR A 170 -6.72 -14.26 -12.28
N PRO A 171 -6.79 -15.04 -11.18
CA PRO A 171 -6.53 -16.47 -11.29
C PRO A 171 -7.64 -17.09 -12.17
N GLY A 172 -7.26 -17.70 -13.29
CA GLY A 172 -8.20 -18.48 -14.10
C GLY A 172 -8.83 -19.62 -13.29
N PRO A 173 -9.93 -20.23 -13.79
CA PRO A 173 -10.67 -21.29 -13.08
C PRO A 173 -9.82 -22.52 -12.69
N THR A 174 -8.65 -22.66 -13.30
CA THR A 174 -7.64 -23.70 -13.06
C THR A 174 -6.31 -23.05 -12.67
N SER A 175 -6.25 -22.46 -11.48
CA SER A 175 -5.01 -21.90 -10.92
C SER A 175 -4.01 -23.03 -10.64
N THR A 176 -3.00 -23.15 -11.48
CA THR A 176 -1.79 -23.94 -11.16
C THR A 176 -0.91 -23.11 -10.21
N LYS A 177 -0.10 -23.76 -9.36
CA LYS A 177 0.84 -23.09 -8.43
C LYS A 177 1.78 -22.06 -9.09
N TRP A 178 1.89 -22.09 -10.42
CA TRP A 178 2.71 -21.20 -11.23
C TRP A 178 2.02 -19.88 -11.64
N SER A 179 0.70 -19.74 -11.52
CA SER A 179 -0.04 -18.52 -11.85
C SER A 179 -0.70 -17.84 -10.64
N ASN A 180 -0.43 -18.35 -9.44
CA ASN A 180 -0.89 -17.79 -8.17
C ASN A 180 0.15 -18.06 -7.07
N VAL A 181 1.35 -17.49 -7.22
CA VAL A 181 2.48 -17.76 -6.31
C VAL A 181 2.19 -17.32 -4.87
N LEU A 182 1.40 -16.25 -4.69
CA LEU A 182 0.98 -15.76 -3.37
C LEU A 182 -0.27 -16.45 -2.81
N ASN A 183 -0.85 -17.40 -3.55
CA ASN A 183 -2.06 -18.13 -3.19
C ASN A 183 -3.21 -17.19 -2.76
N LEU A 184 -3.45 -16.12 -3.54
CA LEU A 184 -4.51 -15.14 -3.25
C LEU A 184 -5.88 -15.72 -3.61
N SER A 185 -6.82 -15.64 -2.67
CA SER A 185 -8.23 -15.98 -2.81
C SER A 185 -9.08 -14.71 -2.77
N ILE A 186 -9.26 -14.09 -3.93
CA ILE A 186 -10.05 -12.86 -4.07
C ILE A 186 -11.51 -13.24 -4.36
N ALA A 187 -12.41 -12.84 -3.45
CA ALA A 187 -13.86 -13.01 -3.61
C ALA A 187 -14.36 -12.38 -4.92
N GLY A 188 -15.34 -13.01 -5.57
CA GLY A 188 -15.78 -12.67 -6.93
C GLY A 188 -16.09 -11.18 -7.14
N GLU A 189 -16.70 -10.52 -6.17
CA GLU A 189 -17.08 -9.11 -6.23
C GLU A 189 -15.89 -8.12 -6.13
N MET A 190 -14.79 -8.50 -5.47
CA MET A 190 -13.62 -7.64 -5.28
C MET A 190 -12.61 -7.73 -6.43
N ARG A 191 -12.70 -8.78 -7.25
CA ARG A 191 -11.83 -8.98 -8.42
C ARG A 191 -11.77 -7.79 -9.38
N PRO A 192 -12.90 -7.18 -9.81
CA PRO A 192 -12.84 -6.02 -10.69
C PRO A 192 -12.17 -4.83 -9.99
N LEU A 193 -12.47 -4.59 -8.71
CA LEU A 193 -11.89 -3.48 -7.95
C LEU A 193 -10.36 -3.62 -7.81
N VAL A 194 -9.90 -4.80 -7.39
CA VAL A 194 -8.45 -5.10 -7.24
C VAL A 194 -7.75 -5.08 -8.59
N SER A 195 -8.39 -5.56 -9.66
CA SER A 195 -7.82 -5.51 -11.01
C SER A 195 -7.66 -4.07 -11.53
N VAL A 196 -8.65 -3.22 -11.30
CA VAL A 196 -8.58 -1.79 -11.67
C VAL A 196 -7.47 -1.12 -10.87
N TYR A 197 -7.41 -1.36 -9.56
CA TYR A 197 -6.36 -0.81 -8.70
C TYR A 197 -4.96 -1.28 -9.13
N ALA A 198 -4.78 -2.58 -9.41
CA ALA A 198 -3.52 -3.14 -9.91
C ALA A 198 -3.08 -2.51 -11.24
N THR A 199 -4.03 -2.14 -12.10
CA THR A 199 -3.78 -1.42 -13.35
C THR A 199 -3.31 0.02 -13.07
N ILE A 200 -3.91 0.70 -12.09
CA ILE A 200 -3.54 2.05 -11.69
C ILE A 200 -2.10 2.06 -11.13
N ILE A 201 -1.79 1.21 -10.15
CA ILE A 201 -0.45 1.20 -9.55
C ILE A 201 0.63 0.74 -10.57
N SER A 202 0.30 -0.18 -11.47
CA SER A 202 1.16 -0.55 -12.61
C SER A 202 1.43 0.62 -13.54
N SER A 203 0.40 1.43 -13.82
CA SER A 203 0.53 2.64 -14.63
C SER A 203 1.42 3.68 -13.94
N MET A 204 1.29 3.85 -12.62
CA MET A 204 2.17 4.72 -11.83
C MET A 204 3.62 4.30 -11.94
N LEU A 205 3.93 3.00 -11.76
CA LEU A 205 5.29 2.49 -11.91
C LEU A 205 5.84 2.71 -13.32
N ALA A 206 5.04 2.42 -14.35
CA ALA A 206 5.42 2.61 -15.74
C ALA A 206 5.72 4.07 -16.08
N VAL A 207 4.85 4.99 -15.65
CA VAL A 207 5.05 6.42 -15.84
C VAL A 207 6.27 6.90 -15.08
N ALA A 208 6.46 6.49 -13.82
CA ALA A 208 7.62 6.86 -13.02
C ALA A 208 8.95 6.34 -13.61
N ALA A 209 8.93 5.19 -14.30
CA ALA A 209 10.09 4.65 -15.00
C ALA A 209 10.35 5.34 -16.35
N ALA A 210 9.28 5.72 -17.06
CA ALA A 210 9.34 6.32 -18.39
C ALA A 210 9.59 7.83 -18.38
N THR A 211 9.45 8.47 -17.22
CA THR A 211 9.66 9.90 -17.02
C THR A 211 10.93 10.16 -16.22
N ALA A 212 11.70 11.16 -16.64
CA ALA A 212 12.80 11.68 -15.84
C ALA A 212 12.33 12.93 -15.09
N ALA A 213 12.82 13.13 -13.86
CA ALA A 213 12.66 14.45 -13.24
C ALA A 213 13.47 15.50 -14.02
N PRO A 214 13.06 16.78 -13.99
CA PRO A 214 13.78 17.86 -14.65
C PRO A 214 15.26 17.90 -14.26
N ILE A 215 16.11 18.47 -15.12
CA ILE A 215 17.57 18.55 -14.93
C ILE A 215 17.95 19.27 -13.62
N SER A 216 17.08 20.12 -13.08
CA SER A 216 17.25 20.78 -11.78
C SER A 216 17.12 19.83 -10.58
N SER A 217 16.65 18.61 -10.78
CA SER A 217 16.49 17.64 -9.71
C SER A 217 17.80 16.94 -9.37
N SER A 218 18.20 17.03 -8.10
CA SER A 218 19.38 16.33 -7.58
C SER A 218 19.22 14.80 -7.60
N TRP A 219 17.99 14.28 -7.64
CA TRP A 219 17.75 12.84 -7.73
C TRP A 219 16.67 12.44 -8.75
N PRO A 220 17.06 12.24 -10.02
CA PRO A 220 16.12 11.98 -11.12
C PRO A 220 15.23 10.72 -10.95
N ARG A 221 15.67 9.76 -10.13
CA ARG A 221 14.98 8.47 -9.92
C ARG A 221 14.13 8.42 -8.65
N GLN A 222 13.98 9.53 -7.95
CA GLN A 222 13.19 9.59 -6.71
C GLN A 222 11.74 9.13 -6.90
N ARG A 223 11.10 9.54 -8.01
CA ARG A 223 9.74 9.15 -8.38
C ARG A 223 9.61 7.63 -8.58
N LEU A 224 10.58 7.04 -9.27
CA LEU A 224 10.63 5.59 -9.53
C LEU A 224 10.78 4.80 -8.23
N LEU A 225 11.65 5.24 -7.32
CA LEU A 225 11.82 4.58 -6.03
C LEU A 225 10.51 4.58 -5.22
N GLY A 226 9.84 5.74 -5.13
CA GLY A 226 8.54 5.84 -4.46
C GLY A 226 7.51 4.87 -5.08
N ALA A 227 7.40 4.84 -6.41
CA ALA A 227 6.48 3.95 -7.12
C ALA A 227 6.78 2.45 -6.88
N ILE A 228 8.05 2.05 -6.89
CA ILE A 228 8.46 0.66 -6.56
C ILE A 228 8.04 0.31 -5.13
N MET A 229 8.27 1.22 -4.17
CA MET A 229 7.91 0.99 -2.78
C MET A 229 6.39 0.85 -2.59
N PHE A 230 5.57 1.62 -3.30
CA PHE A 230 4.12 1.42 -3.29
C PHE A 230 3.70 0.07 -3.86
N VAL A 231 4.22 -0.32 -5.02
CA VAL A 231 3.90 -1.64 -5.61
C VAL A 231 4.24 -2.77 -4.63
N LEU A 232 5.40 -2.69 -3.98
CA LEU A 232 5.80 -3.69 -2.99
C LEU A 232 4.89 -3.64 -1.75
N SER A 233 4.60 -2.45 -1.22
CA SER A 233 3.68 -2.26 -0.10
C SER A 233 2.31 -2.90 -0.39
N ASP A 234 1.72 -2.57 -1.54
CA ASP A 234 0.41 -3.06 -1.95
C ASP A 234 0.41 -4.58 -2.14
N LEU A 235 1.54 -5.17 -2.55
CA LEU A 235 1.69 -6.62 -2.60
C LEU A 235 1.65 -7.27 -1.21
N PHE A 236 2.29 -6.63 -0.21
CA PHE A 236 2.20 -7.10 1.19
C PHE A 236 0.78 -6.97 1.72
N VAL A 237 0.09 -5.86 1.43
CA VAL A 237 -1.32 -5.65 1.82
C VAL A 237 -2.22 -6.68 1.14
N ALA A 238 -2.05 -6.95 -0.15
CA ALA A 238 -2.83 -7.95 -0.88
C ALA A 238 -2.57 -9.37 -0.34
N ALA A 239 -1.32 -9.69 -0.01
CA ALA A 239 -0.95 -10.98 0.58
C ALA A 239 -1.54 -11.18 1.99
N ASP A 240 -1.68 -10.11 2.77
CA ASP A 240 -2.30 -10.17 4.10
C ASP A 240 -3.83 -10.23 4.02
N ALA A 241 -4.44 -9.46 3.11
CA ALA A 241 -5.89 -9.37 2.96
C ALA A 241 -6.52 -10.57 2.23
N PHE A 242 -5.81 -11.15 1.26
CA PHE A 242 -6.37 -12.19 0.37
C PHE A 242 -5.57 -13.49 0.35
N GLY A 243 -4.44 -13.60 1.06
CA GLY A 243 -3.66 -14.83 1.09
C GLY A 243 -4.41 -15.98 1.76
N ASP A 244 -4.62 -17.08 1.04
CA ASP A 244 -5.24 -18.29 1.60
C ASP A 244 -4.21 -19.00 2.48
N SER A 245 -4.35 -18.83 3.79
CA SER A 245 -3.45 -19.44 4.77
C SER A 245 -3.80 -20.92 4.91
N ASP A 246 -3.31 -21.72 3.97
CA ASP A 246 -3.34 -23.17 4.06
C ASP A 246 -2.29 -23.60 5.11
N THR A 247 -2.59 -23.36 6.39
CA THR A 247 -1.74 -23.77 7.52
C THR A 247 -2.59 -24.50 8.55
N THR A 248 -2.66 -25.80 8.31
CA THR A 248 -2.77 -26.83 9.34
C THR A 248 -2.23 -26.38 10.71
N ARG A 249 -3.07 -26.62 11.73
CA ARG A 249 -2.73 -26.85 13.15
C ARG A 249 -2.27 -25.62 13.96
N GLY A 250 -3.13 -25.21 14.89
CA GLY A 250 -3.03 -25.38 16.36
C GLY A 250 -1.70 -25.40 17.13
N VAL A 251 -0.52 -25.33 16.52
CA VAL A 251 0.77 -25.47 17.20
C VAL A 251 1.82 -24.60 16.50
N LYS A 252 1.86 -23.29 16.81
CA LYS A 252 3.06 -22.40 16.91
C LYS A 252 2.68 -20.91 16.96
N LYS A 253 1.98 -20.50 18.03
CA LYS A 253 1.59 -19.09 18.29
C LYS A 253 2.76 -18.09 18.26
N ALA A 254 3.97 -18.50 18.63
CA ALA A 254 5.13 -17.58 18.72
C ALA A 254 5.78 -17.26 17.36
N THR A 255 5.91 -18.25 16.47
CA THR A 255 6.50 -18.06 15.12
C THR A 255 5.54 -17.32 14.20
N ILE A 256 4.23 -17.57 14.34
CA ILE A 256 3.16 -16.85 13.62
C ILE A 256 3.19 -15.36 13.98
N ARG A 257 3.34 -15.03 15.28
CA ARG A 257 3.41 -13.63 15.75
C ARG A 257 4.63 -12.89 15.20
N ARG A 258 5.83 -13.51 15.19
CA ARG A 258 7.05 -12.87 14.66
C ARG A 258 6.98 -12.65 13.14
N ASN A 259 6.46 -13.63 12.39
CA ASN A 259 6.34 -13.50 10.94
C ASN A 259 5.29 -12.45 10.54
N SER A 260 4.22 -12.31 11.34
CA SER A 260 3.23 -11.25 11.21
C SER A 260 3.84 -9.87 11.49
N VAL A 261 4.65 -9.71 12.56
CA VAL A 261 5.33 -8.44 12.86
C VAL A 261 6.21 -7.97 11.69
N ILE A 262 7.01 -8.87 11.11
CA ILE A 262 7.91 -8.52 10.00
C ILE A 262 7.10 -8.08 8.78
N LYS A 263 6.04 -8.83 8.41
CA LYS A 263 5.18 -8.47 7.28
C LYS A 263 4.51 -7.12 7.49
N ILE A 264 3.95 -6.88 8.67
CA ILE A 264 3.33 -5.61 9.07
C ILE A 264 4.35 -4.47 9.00
N SER A 265 5.54 -4.67 9.57
CA SER A 265 6.60 -3.65 9.60
C SER A 265 7.08 -3.30 8.19
N VAL A 266 7.24 -4.30 7.32
CA VAL A 266 7.68 -4.10 5.95
C VAL A 266 6.59 -3.42 5.12
N GLY A 267 5.34 -3.85 5.24
CA GLY A 267 4.21 -3.22 4.55
C GLY A 267 4.07 -1.74 4.91
N TRP A 268 3.91 -1.44 6.20
CA TRP A 268 3.81 -0.04 6.66
C TRP A 268 5.07 0.76 6.36
N GLY A 269 6.24 0.16 6.54
CA GLY A 269 7.51 0.81 6.23
C GLY A 269 7.60 1.22 4.77
N LEU A 270 7.29 0.31 3.84
CA LEU A 270 7.29 0.60 2.41
C LEU A 270 6.25 1.68 2.06
N TYR A 271 5.03 1.57 2.60
CA TYR A 271 3.96 2.54 2.37
C TYR A 271 4.35 3.96 2.82
N PHE A 272 4.63 4.15 4.11
CA PHE A 272 4.85 5.49 4.65
C PHE A 272 6.14 6.13 4.13
N TRP A 273 7.20 5.33 3.92
CA TRP A 273 8.41 5.87 3.31
C TRP A 273 8.25 6.18 1.82
N ALA A 274 7.41 5.45 1.08
CA ALA A 274 7.07 5.82 -0.29
C ALA A 274 6.41 7.21 -0.34
N GLN A 275 5.46 7.46 0.59
CA GLN A 275 4.84 8.78 0.73
C GLN A 275 5.86 9.86 1.08
N MET A 276 6.80 9.60 1.99
CA MET A 276 7.87 10.55 2.33
C MET A 276 8.79 10.84 1.15
N ILE A 277 9.15 9.82 0.37
CA ILE A 277 9.98 9.97 -0.83
C ILE A 277 9.24 10.81 -1.88
N LEU A 278 7.94 10.61 -2.08
CA LEU A 278 7.17 11.46 -3.00
C LEU A 278 6.95 12.86 -2.45
N ALA A 279 6.66 13.04 -1.17
CA ALA A 279 6.57 14.36 -0.56
C ALA A 279 7.90 15.13 -0.69
N GLY A 280 9.03 14.42 -0.64
CA GLY A 280 10.35 14.95 -0.88
C GLY A 280 10.56 15.60 -2.25
N THR A 281 9.81 15.20 -3.28
CA THR A 281 9.95 15.78 -4.64
C THR A 281 9.46 17.22 -4.73
N LEU A 282 8.84 17.75 -3.68
CA LEU A 282 8.33 19.12 -3.59
C LEU A 282 9.34 20.13 -3.06
N TYR A 283 10.52 19.66 -2.62
CA TYR A 283 11.57 20.49 -2.03
C TYR A 283 12.80 20.58 -2.95
N VAL A 284 12.58 20.39 -4.24
CA VAL A 284 13.58 20.36 -5.31
C VAL A 284 13.63 21.71 -6.03
#